data_AF-A0A9E5I400-F1
#
_entry.id   AF-A0A9E5I400-F1
#
_cell.length_a   1.000
_cell.length_b   1.000
_cell.length_c   1.000
_cell.angle_alpha   90.00
_cell.angle_beta   90.00
_cell.angle_gamma   90.00
#
_symmetry.space_group_name_H-M   'P 1'
#
loop_
_entity.id
_entity.type
_entity.pdbx_description
1 polymer ?
#
loop_
_entity_poly.entity_id
_entity_poly.type
_entity_poly.pdbx_seq_one_letter_code
_entity_poly.pdbx_strand_id
1 'polypeptide(L)'
;MLAISVGAIWGTVNYGPIGKPSQTAVECQKLQTFVTAEEESGKASWSEYRKLIDQYLAIDATSDQRVPIIEKMASAVIDVLGHDLAIYKEMNKYPTCVLQEKRSGISGMITETETAINFLNGSTPINGNYFDPKLGTWNTSYYEEYLSALDFLKPLKKTSV
;
A
#
# COMPACT_ATOMS: atom_id res chain seq x y z
N MET A 1 0.42 -1.79 -11.64
CA MET A 1 -0.04 -2.41 -10.38
C MET A 1 -1.52 -2.14 -10.23
N LEU A 2 -2.30 -3.14 -9.83
CA LEU A 2 -3.74 -2.99 -9.58
C LEU A 2 -3.91 -2.24 -8.27
N ALA A 3 -4.11 -0.94 -8.37
CA ALA A 3 -4.46 -0.12 -7.23
C ALA A 3 -5.93 -0.42 -6.89
N ILE A 4 -6.15 -1.29 -5.90
CA ILE A 4 -7.48 -1.66 -5.44
C ILE A 4 -7.81 -0.71 -4.30
N SER A 5 -8.72 0.22 -4.55
CA SER A 5 -9.23 1.10 -3.50
C SER A 5 -9.87 0.28 -2.38
N VAL A 6 -9.28 0.33 -1.18
CA VAL A 6 -9.76 -0.45 -0.03
C VAL A 6 -11.20 -0.06 0.35
N GLY A 7 -11.67 1.14 0.00
CA GLY A 7 -13.07 1.51 0.24
C GLY A 7 -14.09 0.73 -0.60
N ALA A 8 -13.67 0.11 -1.70
CA ALA A 8 -14.49 -0.84 -2.45
C ALA A 8 -14.45 -2.26 -1.84
N ILE A 9 -13.96 -2.42 -0.61
CA ILE A 9 -13.78 -3.70 0.09
C ILE A 9 -14.54 -3.76 1.43
N TRP A 10 -15.40 -2.78 1.76
CA TRP A 10 -16.17 -2.80 3.01
C TRP A 10 -17.60 -3.34 2.86
N GLY A 11 -17.99 -4.26 3.74
CA GLY A 11 -19.40 -4.58 4.03
C GLY A 11 -19.88 -3.80 5.26
N THR A 12 -21.12 -3.31 5.25
CA THR A 12 -21.75 -2.68 6.42
C THR A 12 -22.20 -3.75 7.42
N VAL A 13 -21.80 -3.66 8.70
CA VAL A 13 -22.24 -4.58 9.76
C VAL A 13 -23.23 -3.88 10.69
N ASN A 14 -24.43 -4.45 10.85
CA ASN A 14 -25.53 -3.88 11.63
C ASN A 14 -25.36 -4.10 13.15
N TYR A 15 -25.88 -3.15 13.93
CA TYR A 15 -25.98 -3.21 15.40
C TYR A 15 -27.05 -4.22 15.87
N GLY A 16 -26.75 -4.97 16.94
CA GLY A 16 -27.74 -5.77 17.66
C GLY A 16 -28.64 -4.93 18.59
N PRO A 17 -29.72 -5.48 19.15
CA PRO A 17 -30.84 -4.70 19.69
C PRO A 17 -30.55 -3.88 20.96
N ILE A 18 -29.41 -4.11 21.65
CA ILE A 18 -29.10 -3.47 22.93
C ILE A 18 -27.60 -3.14 23.03
N GLY A 19 -27.25 -1.92 22.62
CA GLY A 19 -26.21 -1.08 23.26
C GLY A 19 -24.72 -1.46 23.19
N LYS A 20 -24.32 -2.66 22.77
CA LYS A 20 -22.90 -3.01 22.58
C LYS A 20 -22.61 -3.43 21.13
N PRO A 21 -21.54 -2.92 20.51
CA PRO A 21 -21.11 -3.43 19.21
C PRO A 21 -20.80 -4.93 19.32
N SER A 22 -21.15 -5.69 18.29
CA SER A 22 -20.73 -7.10 18.21
C SER A 22 -19.20 -7.18 18.22
N GLN A 23 -18.65 -8.32 18.65
CA GLN A 23 -17.21 -8.56 18.59
C GLN A 23 -16.65 -8.29 17.18
N THR A 24 -17.38 -8.71 16.14
CA THR A 24 -17.07 -8.44 14.74
C THR A 24 -17.06 -6.94 14.42
N ALA A 25 -17.99 -6.15 14.96
CA ALA A 25 -17.98 -4.70 14.73
C ALA A 25 -16.75 -4.02 15.36
N VAL A 26 -16.31 -4.48 16.54
CA VAL A 26 -15.07 -4.00 17.18
C VAL A 26 -13.84 -4.37 16.37
N GLU A 27 -13.77 -5.62 15.87
CA GLU A 27 -12.67 -6.10 15.03
C GLU A 27 -12.57 -5.31 13.72
N CYS A 28 -13.70 -5.08 13.04
CA CYS A 28 -13.71 -4.30 11.80
C CYS A 28 -13.37 -2.83 12.04
N GLN A 29 -13.75 -2.25 13.18
CA GLN A 29 -13.33 -0.90 13.55
C GLN A 29 -11.82 -0.82 13.81
N LYS A 30 -11.23 -1.81 14.48
CA LYS A 30 -9.78 -1.88 14.68
C LYS A 30 -9.04 -2.01 13.36
N LEU A 31 -9.52 -2.88 12.47
CA LEU A 31 -8.97 -3.01 11.12
C LEU A 31 -9.04 -1.67 10.38
N GLN A 32 -10.17 -0.97 10.44
CA GLN A 32 -10.30 0.35 9.82
C GLN A 32 -9.29 1.35 10.36
N THR A 33 -9.14 1.46 11.69
CA THR A 33 -8.15 2.36 12.30
C THR A 33 -6.73 2.01 11.89
N PHE A 34 -6.41 0.70 11.85
CA PHE A 34 -5.10 0.22 11.38
C PHE A 34 -4.85 0.63 9.92
N VAL A 35 -5.79 0.33 9.02
CA VAL A 35 -5.70 0.70 7.60
C VAL A 35 -5.52 2.21 7.43
N THR A 36 -6.29 3.02 8.16
CA THR A 36 -6.16 4.49 8.11
C THR A 36 -4.75 4.95 8.48
N ALA A 37 -4.16 4.40 9.54
CA ALA A 37 -2.81 4.80 9.98
C ALA A 37 -1.71 4.36 9.00
N GLU A 38 -1.82 3.14 8.46
CA GLU A 38 -0.90 2.64 7.43
C GLU A 38 -0.99 3.45 6.14
N GLU A 39 -2.19 3.84 5.71
CA GLU A 39 -2.42 4.68 4.53
C GLU A 39 -1.86 6.11 4.69
N GLU A 40 -2.01 6.71 5.86
CA GLU A 40 -1.40 8.02 6.14
C GLU A 40 0.13 7.95 6.08
N SER A 41 0.71 6.86 6.60
CA SER A 41 2.16 6.62 6.59
C SER A 41 2.67 6.30 5.18
N GLY A 42 1.98 5.42 4.46
CA GLY A 42 2.27 5.08 3.07
C GLY A 42 2.21 6.28 2.14
N LYS A 43 1.22 7.17 2.32
CA LYS A 43 1.12 8.43 1.56
C LYS A 43 2.30 9.36 1.79
N ALA A 44 2.86 9.39 3.00
CA ALA A 44 4.06 10.19 3.29
C ALA A 44 5.28 9.63 2.53
N SER A 45 5.48 8.31 2.56
CA SER A 45 6.55 7.62 1.81
C SER A 45 6.39 7.80 0.30
N TRP A 46 5.17 7.71 -0.21
CA TRP A 46 4.87 7.98 -1.62
C TRP A 46 5.18 9.42 -2.01
N SER A 47 4.81 10.39 -1.16
CA SER A 47 5.11 11.80 -1.40
C SER A 47 6.61 12.06 -1.47
N GLU A 48 7.41 11.37 -0.64
CA GLU A 48 8.88 11.44 -0.72
C GLU A 48 9.42 10.80 -2.01
N TYR A 49 8.89 9.64 -2.41
CA TYR A 49 9.21 9.05 -3.71
C TYR A 49 8.95 10.02 -4.87
N ARG A 50 7.81 10.74 -4.88
CA ARG A 50 7.51 11.73 -5.93
C ARG A 50 8.51 12.89 -5.97
N LYS A 51 8.96 13.39 -4.82
CA LYS A 51 10.03 14.42 -4.78
C LYS A 51 11.36 13.90 -5.31
N LEU A 52 11.69 12.63 -5.02
CA LEU A 52 12.91 12.01 -5.52
C LEU A 52 12.89 11.82 -7.04
N ILE A 53 11.70 11.59 -7.62
CA ILE A 53 11.52 11.55 -9.07
C ILE A 53 11.86 12.90 -9.70
N ASP A 54 11.39 14.00 -9.12
CA ASP A 54 11.71 15.35 -9.62
C ASP A 54 13.23 15.63 -9.55
N GLN A 55 13.89 15.19 -8.46
CA GLN A 55 15.35 15.28 -8.33
C GLN A 55 16.07 14.43 -9.38
N TYR A 56 15.62 13.20 -9.61
CA TYR A 56 16.18 12.30 -10.61
C TYR A 56 16.07 12.88 -12.03
N LEU A 57 14.92 13.47 -12.37
CA LEU A 57 14.68 14.10 -13.67
C LEU A 57 15.51 15.36 -13.90
N ALA A 58 15.92 16.06 -12.83
CA ALA A 58 16.79 17.23 -12.91
C ALA A 58 18.29 16.88 -13.13
N ILE A 59 18.69 15.62 -12.91
CA ILE A 59 20.06 15.14 -13.12
C ILE A 59 20.22 14.68 -14.57
N ASP A 60 21.36 14.97 -15.20
CA ASP A 60 21.67 14.50 -16.56
C ASP A 60 21.59 12.97 -16.70
N ALA A 61 21.10 12.49 -17.85
CA ALA A 61 20.87 11.07 -18.13
C ALA A 61 22.12 10.18 -18.03
N THR A 62 23.30 10.76 -18.23
CA THR A 62 24.58 10.06 -18.22
C THR A 62 25.33 10.22 -16.90
N SER A 63 24.77 10.94 -15.93
CA SER A 63 25.45 11.23 -14.66
C SER A 63 25.31 10.10 -13.65
N ASP A 64 26.44 9.66 -13.10
CA ASP A 64 26.51 8.69 -12.00
C ASP A 64 25.83 9.19 -10.71
N GLN A 65 25.53 10.50 -10.62
CA GLN A 65 24.75 11.07 -9.51
C GLN A 65 23.30 10.54 -9.46
N ARG A 66 22.82 9.88 -10.52
CA ARG A 66 21.51 9.24 -10.55
C ARG A 66 21.44 8.01 -9.63
N VAL A 67 22.52 7.25 -9.51
CA VAL A 67 22.56 6.00 -8.73
C VAL A 67 22.08 6.20 -7.28
N PRO A 68 22.63 7.13 -6.47
CA PRO A 68 22.16 7.32 -5.10
C PRO A 68 20.72 7.85 -5.00
N ILE A 69 20.19 8.52 -6.04
CA ILE A 69 18.77 8.91 -6.07
C ILE A 69 17.90 7.68 -6.35
N ILE A 70 18.33 6.80 -7.24
CA ILE A 70 17.63 5.54 -7.55
C ILE A 70 17.54 4.63 -6.31
N GLU A 71 18.61 4.52 -5.53
CA GLU A 71 18.60 3.76 -4.27
C GLU A 71 17.58 4.32 -3.27
N LYS A 72 17.48 5.65 -3.16
CA LYS A 72 16.48 6.32 -2.33
C LYS A 72 15.07 6.12 -2.87
N MET A 73 14.87 6.21 -4.18
CA MET A 73 13.57 5.96 -4.81
C MET A 73 13.11 4.52 -4.57
N ALA A 74 13.99 3.53 -4.74
CA ALA A 74 13.71 2.13 -4.44
C ALA A 74 13.33 1.94 -2.96
N SER A 75 14.09 2.55 -2.04
CA SER A 75 13.80 2.49 -0.61
C SER A 75 12.42 3.09 -0.27
N ALA A 76 12.10 4.27 -0.82
CA ALA A 76 10.80 4.90 -0.60
C ALA A 76 9.63 4.05 -1.15
N VAL A 77 9.81 3.39 -2.30
CA VAL A 77 8.80 2.47 -2.84
C VAL A 77 8.68 1.20 -2.00
N ILE A 78 9.79 0.66 -1.49
CA ILE A 78 9.76 -0.46 -0.54
C ILE A 78 8.95 -0.08 0.70
N ASP A 79 9.12 1.13 1.23
CA ASP A 79 8.36 1.60 2.38
C ASP A 79 6.85 1.67 2.08
N VAL A 80 6.45 2.23 0.93
CA VAL A 80 5.04 2.25 0.49
C VAL A 80 4.48 0.83 0.40
N LEU A 81 5.17 -0.07 -0.29
CA LEU A 81 4.75 -1.46 -0.44
C LEU A 81 4.71 -2.19 0.91
N GLY A 82 5.57 -1.80 1.86
CA GLY A 82 5.56 -2.33 3.22
C GLY A 82 4.25 -2.01 3.97
N HIS A 83 3.76 -0.77 3.82
CA HIS A 83 2.46 -0.37 4.37
C HIS A 83 1.29 -1.13 3.70
N ASP A 84 1.31 -1.25 2.37
CA ASP A 84 0.30 -2.03 1.64
C ASP A 84 0.30 -3.51 2.09
N LEU A 85 1.49 -4.10 2.25
CA LEU A 85 1.64 -5.47 2.72
C LEU A 85 1.08 -5.65 4.14
N ALA A 86 1.31 -4.67 5.03
CA ALA A 86 0.78 -4.69 6.38
C ALA A 86 -0.76 -4.66 6.35
N ILE A 87 -1.35 -3.78 5.53
CA ILE A 87 -2.80 -3.71 5.30
C ILE A 87 -3.34 -5.05 4.82
N TYR A 88 -2.76 -5.64 3.76
CA TYR A 88 -3.26 -6.90 3.21
C TYR A 88 -3.16 -8.06 4.21
N LYS A 89 -2.07 -8.12 4.99
CA LYS A 89 -1.91 -9.11 6.05
C LYS A 89 -2.95 -8.93 7.16
N GLU A 90 -3.25 -7.70 7.56
CA GLU A 90 -4.27 -7.43 8.58
C GLU A 90 -5.68 -7.75 8.07
N MET A 91 -6.00 -7.40 6.82
CA MET A 91 -7.25 -7.78 6.16
C MET A 91 -7.43 -9.30 6.06
N ASN A 92 -6.34 -10.04 5.81
CA ASN A 92 -6.37 -11.50 5.75
C ASN A 92 -6.69 -12.17 7.11
N LYS A 93 -6.36 -11.50 8.23
CA LYS A 93 -6.72 -11.96 9.58
C LYS A 93 -8.20 -11.78 9.90
N TYR A 94 -8.84 -10.76 9.31
CA TYR A 94 -10.25 -10.43 9.55
C TYR A 94 -11.07 -10.49 8.27
N PRO A 95 -11.18 -11.66 7.61
CA PRO A 95 -11.86 -11.76 6.33
C PRO A 95 -13.34 -11.35 6.42
N THR A 96 -13.98 -11.48 7.59
CA THR A 96 -15.37 -11.04 7.81
C THR A 96 -15.58 -9.54 7.61
N CYS A 97 -14.52 -8.73 7.77
CA CYS A 97 -14.55 -7.28 7.57
C CYS A 97 -14.32 -6.85 6.11
N VAL A 98 -13.94 -7.81 5.26
CA VAL A 98 -13.63 -7.63 3.84
C VAL A 98 -14.83 -8.11 3.00
N LEU A 99 -15.15 -7.40 1.92
CA LEU A 99 -16.14 -7.85 0.93
C LEU A 99 -15.78 -9.24 0.41
N GLN A 100 -16.78 -10.11 0.34
CA GLN A 100 -16.61 -11.51 0.01
C GLN A 100 -15.89 -11.72 -1.33
N GLU A 101 -16.24 -10.94 -2.35
CA GLU A 101 -15.62 -11.00 -3.69
C GLU A 101 -14.13 -10.60 -3.71
N LYS A 102 -13.61 -9.95 -2.67
CA LYS A 102 -12.23 -9.48 -2.59
C LYS A 102 -11.34 -10.38 -1.75
N ARG A 103 -11.93 -11.20 -0.86
CA ARG A 103 -11.20 -12.08 0.08
C ARG A 103 -10.24 -13.02 -0.62
N SER A 104 -10.66 -13.63 -1.72
CA SER A 104 -9.83 -14.59 -2.47
C SER A 104 -8.61 -13.94 -3.13
N GLY A 105 -8.65 -12.62 -3.38
CA GLY A 105 -7.53 -11.89 -3.97
C GLY A 105 -6.44 -11.49 -2.96
N ILE A 106 -6.73 -11.46 -1.66
CA ILE A 106 -5.81 -10.94 -0.65
C ILE A 106 -4.50 -11.73 -0.60
N SER A 107 -4.56 -13.06 -0.67
CA SER A 107 -3.34 -13.88 -0.67
C SER A 107 -2.46 -13.62 -1.89
N GLY A 108 -3.07 -13.33 -3.05
CA GLY A 108 -2.35 -12.94 -4.26
C GLY A 108 -1.64 -11.61 -4.09
N MET A 109 -2.36 -10.60 -3.59
CA MET A 109 -1.81 -9.27 -3.30
C MET A 109 -0.63 -9.34 -2.32
N ILE A 110 -0.74 -10.11 -1.23
CA ILE A 110 0.37 -10.32 -0.28
C ILE A 110 1.61 -10.87 -1.01
N THR A 111 1.43 -11.90 -1.83
CA THR A 111 2.53 -12.56 -2.54
C THR A 111 3.18 -11.64 -3.57
N GLU A 112 2.36 -10.92 -4.33
CA GLU A 112 2.83 -9.94 -5.33
C GLU A 112 3.61 -8.81 -4.68
N THR A 113 3.10 -8.25 -3.58
CA THR A 113 3.76 -7.17 -2.83
C THR A 113 5.07 -7.63 -2.19
N GLU A 114 5.11 -8.81 -1.57
CA GLU A 114 6.36 -9.40 -1.04
C GLU A 114 7.39 -9.61 -2.14
N THR A 115 6.96 -10.11 -3.31
CA THR A 115 7.84 -10.30 -4.47
C THR A 115 8.40 -8.97 -4.98
N ALA A 116 7.57 -7.92 -5.05
CA ALA A 116 8.02 -6.60 -5.47
C ALA A 116 9.04 -5.98 -4.49
N ILE A 117 8.80 -6.10 -3.17
CA ILE A 117 9.75 -5.67 -2.14
C ILE A 117 11.07 -6.43 -2.27
N ASN A 118 11.00 -7.76 -2.42
CA ASN A 118 12.17 -8.62 -2.54
C ASN A 118 12.95 -8.38 -3.84
N PHE A 119 12.28 -7.94 -4.90
CA PHE A 119 12.95 -7.48 -6.11
C PHE A 119 13.71 -6.19 -5.88
N LEU A 120 13.05 -5.16 -5.33
CA LEU A 120 13.65 -3.84 -5.11
C LEU A 120 14.78 -3.83 -4.08
N ASN A 121 14.76 -4.74 -3.10
CA ASN A 121 15.86 -4.90 -2.14
C ASN A 121 17.02 -5.78 -2.68
N GLY A 122 16.89 -6.32 -3.90
CA GLY A 122 17.91 -7.15 -4.54
C GLY A 122 17.98 -8.59 -4.05
N SER A 123 17.05 -9.05 -3.22
CA SER A 123 17.05 -10.43 -2.67
C SER A 123 16.47 -11.47 -3.63
N THR A 124 15.58 -11.08 -4.54
CA THR A 124 14.97 -11.99 -5.52
C THR A 124 14.93 -11.41 -6.93
N PRO A 125 15.19 -12.19 -7.98
CA PRO A 125 15.06 -11.73 -9.35
C PRO A 125 13.61 -11.77 -9.85
N ILE A 126 13.28 -10.90 -10.78
CA ILE A 126 12.07 -11.01 -11.62
C ILE A 126 12.53 -11.34 -13.04
N ASN A 127 12.02 -12.44 -13.60
CA ASN A 127 12.41 -12.94 -14.93
C ASN A 127 13.93 -13.13 -15.10
N GLY A 128 14.62 -13.53 -14.03
CA GLY A 128 16.07 -13.73 -14.02
C GLY A 128 16.92 -12.47 -13.83
N ASN A 129 16.31 -11.28 -13.76
CA ASN A 129 17.01 -10.03 -13.54
C ASN A 129 16.84 -9.55 -12.10
N TYR A 130 17.92 -9.10 -11.48
CA TYR A 130 17.88 -8.41 -10.19
C TYR A 130 17.71 -6.91 -10.40
N PHE A 131 17.13 -6.23 -9.42
CA PHE A 131 17.17 -4.78 -9.38
C PHE A 131 18.63 -4.32 -9.21
N ASP A 132 19.11 -3.48 -10.14
CA ASP A 132 20.44 -2.88 -10.08
C ASP A 132 20.35 -1.36 -10.26
N PRO A 133 20.50 -0.58 -9.17
CA PRO A 133 20.45 0.88 -9.24
C PRO A 133 21.62 1.48 -10.04
N LYS A 134 22.71 0.72 -10.24
CA LYS A 134 23.91 1.17 -10.97
C LYS A 134 23.69 1.31 -12.47
N LEU A 135 22.60 0.74 -12.98
CA LEU A 135 22.18 0.97 -14.37
C LEU A 135 21.76 2.43 -14.60
N GLY A 136 21.64 3.26 -13.56
CA GLY A 136 21.39 4.70 -13.67
C GLY A 136 20.01 5.03 -14.25
N THR A 137 19.14 4.03 -14.39
CA THR A 137 17.83 4.13 -15.02
C THR A 137 16.73 3.70 -14.07
N TRP A 138 15.66 4.46 -14.06
CA TRP A 138 14.45 4.19 -13.29
C TRP A 138 13.22 4.48 -14.13
N ASN A 139 12.21 3.60 -14.05
CA ASN A 139 10.92 3.87 -14.66
C ASN A 139 10.13 4.84 -13.78
N THR A 140 10.06 6.12 -14.16
CA THR A 140 9.38 7.15 -13.36
C THR A 140 7.87 6.95 -13.21
N SER A 141 7.27 6.11 -14.06
CA SER A 141 5.86 5.69 -13.97
C SER A 141 5.61 4.52 -13.01
N TYR A 142 6.66 3.89 -12.46
CA TYR A 142 6.54 2.66 -11.66
C TYR A 142 5.54 2.76 -10.50
N TYR A 143 5.45 3.93 -9.86
CA TYR A 143 4.51 4.23 -8.76
C TYR A 143 3.92 5.64 -8.89
N GLU A 144 3.43 5.95 -10.09
CA GLU A 144 2.88 7.28 -10.40
C GLU A 144 1.56 7.58 -9.68
N GLU A 145 0.72 6.57 -9.51
CA GLU A 145 -0.58 6.71 -8.87
C GLU A 145 -0.56 6.11 -7.46
N TYR A 146 -1.09 6.86 -6.50
CA TYR A 146 -1.41 6.37 -5.16
C TYR A 146 -2.93 6.36 -5.01
N LEU A 147 -3.56 5.18 -5.11
CA LEU A 147 -4.99 5.06 -4.80
C LEU A 147 -5.14 4.73 -3.32
N SER A 148 -5.52 5.73 -2.54
CA SER A 148 -5.70 5.54 -1.11
C SER A 148 -7.04 4.92 -0.78
N ALA A 149 -7.08 4.01 0.19
CA ALA A 149 -8.30 3.65 0.90
C ALA A 149 -9.07 4.86 1.42
N LEU A 150 -8.36 5.90 1.87
CA LEU A 150 -8.91 7.09 2.52
C LEU A 150 -9.88 7.84 1.62
N ASP A 151 -9.63 7.81 0.30
CA ASP A 151 -10.50 8.46 -0.69
C ASP A 151 -11.86 7.77 -0.84
N PHE A 152 -11.99 6.54 -0.33
CA PHE A 152 -13.18 5.71 -0.45
C PHE A 152 -13.78 5.31 0.90
N LEU A 153 -13.04 5.50 2.00
CA LEU A 153 -13.55 5.37 3.36
C LEU A 153 -14.49 6.55 3.66
N LYS A 154 -15.80 6.35 3.44
CA LYS A 154 -16.79 7.29 3.98
C LYS A 154 -16.57 7.41 5.49
N PRO A 155 -16.53 8.62 6.06
CA PRO A 155 -16.50 8.77 7.50
C PRO A 155 -17.69 8.00 8.08
N LEU A 156 -17.43 7.14 9.07
CA LEU A 156 -18.49 6.50 9.85
C LEU A 156 -19.41 7.63 10.33
N LYS A 157 -20.64 7.69 9.81
CA LYS A 157 -21.64 8.61 10.34
C LYS A 157 -21.74 8.31 11.83
N LYS A 158 -21.24 9.22 12.67
CA LYS A 158 -21.66 9.29 14.07
C LYS A 158 -23.17 9.47 14.01
N THR A 159 -23.93 8.42 14.30
CA THR A 159 -25.30 8.58 14.73
C THR A 159 -25.22 9.29 16.07
N SER A 160 -25.35 10.62 16.02
CA SER A 160 -25.71 11.43 17.17
C SER A 160 -26.94 10.80 17.82
N VAL A 161 -26.76 10.32 19.04
CA VAL A 161 -27.84 9.94 19.97
C VAL A 161 -28.57 11.21 20.39
#